data_AF-A0A7W7K9Q5-F1
#
_entry.id   AF-A0A7W7K9Q5-F1
#
_cell.length_a   1.000
_cell.length_b   1.000
_cell.length_c   1.000
_cell.angle_alpha   90.00
_cell.angle_beta   90.00
_cell.angle_gamma   90.00
#
_symmetry.space_group_name_H-M   'P 1'
#
loop_
_entity.id
_entity.type
_entity.pdbx_description
1 polymer ?
#
loop_
_entity_poly.entity_id
_entity_poly.type
_entity_poly.pdbx_seq_one_letter_code
_entity_poly.pdbx_strand_id
1 'polypeptide(L)'
;MSIGLLAITALCVAEGPAHAQSRKHREDARTCASFGSSYGTPEYSNCMLEQQRRRDFKQQKTLEEMALTSQIAKDGQIMAERARRQRCDRKPDRRECRR
;
A
#
# COMPACT_ATOMS: atom_id res chain seq x y z
N MET A 1 44.94 6.65 1.15
CA MET A 1 44.04 7.12 0.09
C MET A 1 42.77 7.60 0.74
N SER A 2 42.61 8.92 0.83
CA SER A 2 41.43 9.59 1.37
C SER A 2 40.42 9.84 0.26
N ILE A 3 39.19 9.37 0.39
CA ILE A 3 38.02 9.99 -0.23
C ILE A 3 36.88 9.91 0.80
N GLY A 4 36.43 11.10 1.22
CA GLY A 4 35.57 11.30 2.38
C GLY A 4 34.13 10.83 2.20
N LEU A 5 33.54 10.42 3.32
CA LEU A 5 32.10 10.21 3.47
C LEU A 5 31.37 11.57 3.32
N LEU A 6 30.67 11.74 2.20
CA LEU A 6 29.63 12.76 2.06
C LEU A 6 28.37 12.26 2.79
N ALA A 7 28.17 12.75 4.01
CA ALA A 7 26.92 12.58 4.74
C ALA A 7 25.86 13.51 4.11
N ILE A 8 24.96 12.95 3.29
CA ILE A 8 23.78 13.66 2.78
C ILE A 8 22.76 13.74 3.92
N THR A 9 22.71 14.87 4.60
CA THR A 9 21.66 15.19 5.56
C THR A 9 20.39 15.54 4.79
N ALA A 10 19.55 14.54 4.54
CA ALA A 10 18.19 14.76 4.05
C ALA A 10 17.37 15.46 5.17
N LEU A 11 17.19 16.77 5.07
CA LEU A 11 16.22 17.50 5.89
C LEU A 11 14.81 17.05 5.49
N CYS A 12 14.26 16.10 6.23
CA CYS A 12 12.83 15.80 6.20
C CYS A 12 12.08 16.97 6.83
N VAL A 13 11.54 17.88 6.02
CA VAL A 13 10.58 18.88 6.49
C VAL A 13 9.31 18.11 6.88
N ALA A 14 9.16 17.83 8.17
CA ALA A 14 7.92 17.27 8.69
C ALA A 14 6.84 18.35 8.59
N GLU A 15 6.06 18.32 7.50
CA GLU A 15 4.85 19.15 7.40
C GLU A 15 3.94 18.83 8.59
N GLY A 16 3.62 19.86 9.39
CA GLY A 16 2.72 19.69 10.52
C GLY A 16 1.37 19.12 10.07
N PRO A 17 0.68 18.34 10.92
CA PRO A 17 -0.54 17.63 10.54
C PRO A 17 -1.65 18.58 10.03
N ALA A 18 -1.74 19.78 10.60
CA ALA A 18 -2.68 20.82 10.15
C ALA A 18 -2.37 21.31 8.73
N HIS A 19 -1.10 21.47 8.37
CA HIS A 19 -0.69 21.92 7.04
C HIS A 19 -1.00 20.83 6.00
N ALA A 20 -0.65 19.58 6.30
CA ALA A 20 -0.96 18.43 5.46
C ALA A 20 -2.48 18.25 5.25
N GLN A 21 -3.28 18.42 6.30
CA GLN A 21 -4.73 18.34 6.21
C GLN A 21 -5.33 19.46 5.36
N SER A 22 -4.84 20.70 5.51
CA SER A 22 -5.28 21.83 4.68
C SER A 22 -5.00 21.62 3.19
N ARG A 23 -3.85 21.01 2.86
CA ARG A 23 -3.47 20.69 1.48
C ARG A 23 -4.41 19.64 0.88
N LYS A 24 -4.67 18.55 1.61
CA LYS A 24 -5.61 17.50 1.19
C LYS A 24 -7.01 18.06 0.97
N HIS A 25 -7.49 18.90 1.87
CA HIS A 25 -8.80 19.53 1.73
C HIS A 25 -8.89 20.41 0.46
N ARG A 26 -7.84 21.18 0.14
CA ARG A 26 -7.78 21.97 -1.11
C ARG A 26 -7.73 21.08 -2.36
N GLU A 27 -7.06 19.94 -2.27
CA GLU A 27 -6.99 18.96 -3.36
C GLU A 27 -8.36 18.31 -3.62
N ASP A 28 -9.08 17.94 -2.57
CA ASP A 28 -10.46 17.45 -2.69
C ASP A 28 -11.38 18.50 -3.26
N ALA A 29 -11.28 19.74 -2.78
CA ALA A 29 -12.09 20.85 -3.27
C ALA A 29 -11.93 21.02 -4.79
N ARG A 30 -10.69 20.96 -5.29
CA ARG A 30 -10.40 20.98 -6.73
C ARG A 30 -10.97 19.76 -7.46
N THR A 31 -10.85 18.58 -6.85
CA THR A 31 -11.37 17.33 -7.41
C THR A 31 -12.89 17.40 -7.53
N CYS A 32 -13.60 17.72 -6.45
CA CYS A 32 -15.05 17.83 -6.45
C CYS A 32 -15.55 18.92 -7.41
N ALA A 33 -14.88 20.08 -7.46
CA ALA A 33 -15.18 21.11 -8.44
C ALA A 33 -14.99 20.63 -9.89
N SER A 34 -13.94 19.83 -10.17
CA SER A 34 -13.68 19.31 -11.52
C SER A 34 -14.73 18.33 -12.04
N PHE A 35 -15.45 17.65 -11.14
CA PHE A 35 -16.57 16.76 -11.48
C PHE A 35 -17.92 17.50 -11.58
N GLY A 36 -17.91 18.84 -11.55
CA GLY A 36 -19.11 19.66 -11.70
C GLY A 36 -19.88 19.90 -10.39
N SER A 37 -19.38 19.39 -9.26
CA SER A 37 -19.94 19.69 -7.94
C SER A 37 -19.49 21.11 -7.55
N SER A 38 -20.37 22.10 -7.69
CA SER A 38 -20.03 23.50 -7.36
C SER A 38 -20.07 23.74 -5.84
N TYR A 39 -19.19 24.59 -5.33
CA TYR A 39 -19.16 24.92 -3.90
C TYR A 39 -20.53 25.42 -3.41
N GLY A 40 -20.96 24.96 -2.24
CA GLY A 40 -22.25 25.31 -1.65
C GLY A 40 -23.42 24.41 -2.09
N THR A 41 -23.21 23.50 -3.04
CA THR A 41 -24.21 22.50 -3.42
C THR A 41 -24.14 21.26 -2.50
N PRO A 42 -25.26 20.54 -2.29
CA PRO A 42 -25.26 19.25 -1.60
C PRO A 42 -24.30 18.25 -2.22
N GLU A 43 -24.18 18.24 -3.55
CA GLU A 43 -23.31 17.35 -4.32
C GLU A 43 -21.83 17.59 -3.98
N TYR A 44 -21.44 18.85 -3.81
CA TYR A 44 -20.08 19.20 -3.38
C TYR A 44 -19.78 18.70 -1.98
N SER A 45 -20.69 18.92 -1.03
CA SER A 45 -20.55 18.41 0.34
C SER A 45 -20.45 16.88 0.37
N ASN A 46 -21.27 16.18 -0.41
CA ASN A 46 -21.22 14.73 -0.54
C ASN A 46 -19.90 14.24 -1.12
N CYS A 47 -19.40 14.89 -2.17
CA CYS A 47 -18.09 14.58 -2.73
C CYS A 47 -16.98 14.78 -1.70
N MET A 48 -16.97 15.90 -0.97
CA MET A 48 -15.96 16.18 0.05
C MET A 48 -15.97 15.13 1.17
N LEU A 49 -17.16 14.73 1.64
CA LEU A 49 -17.32 13.68 2.65
C LEU A 49 -16.82 12.32 2.14
N GLU A 50 -17.12 11.96 0.89
CA GLU A 50 -16.63 10.72 0.30
C GLU A 50 -15.10 10.73 0.14
N GLN A 51 -14.50 11.86 -0.22
CA GLN A 51 -13.03 11.99 -0.28
C GLN A 51 -12.38 11.86 1.10
N GLN A 52 -13.01 12.43 2.13
CA GLN A 52 -12.57 12.24 3.52
C GLN A 52 -12.67 10.77 3.92
N ARG A 53 -13.83 10.14 3.70
CA ARG A 53 -14.07 8.72 3.97
C ARG A 53 -13.00 7.84 3.30
N ARG A 54 -12.72 8.07 2.02
CA ARG A 54 -11.70 7.33 1.27
C ARG A 54 -10.32 7.42 1.91
N ARG A 55 -9.93 8.57 2.46
CA ARG A 55 -8.65 8.71 3.15
C ARG A 55 -8.62 8.00 4.48
N ASP A 56 -9.70 8.10 5.25
CA ASP A 56 -9.81 7.48 6.56
C ASP A 56 -9.67 5.95 6.43
N PHE A 57 -10.27 5.37 5.39
CA PHE A 57 -10.18 3.93 5.11
C PHE A 57 -8.98 3.51 4.25
N LYS A 58 -8.21 4.45 3.68
CA LYS A 58 -7.10 4.12 2.75
C LYS A 58 -6.06 3.24 3.43
N GLN A 59 -5.65 3.60 4.65
CA GLN A 59 -4.63 2.84 5.38
C GLN A 59 -5.13 1.44 5.74
N GLN A 60 -6.36 1.34 6.24
CA GLN A 60 -6.97 0.06 6.56
C GLN A 60 -7.01 -0.85 5.32
N LYS A 61 -7.54 -0.35 4.21
CA LYS A 61 -7.66 -1.11 2.96
C LYS A 61 -6.30 -1.57 2.44
N THR A 62 -5.28 -0.72 2.48
CA THR A 62 -3.91 -1.10 2.09
C THR A 62 -3.36 -2.22 2.98
N LEU A 63 -3.58 -2.15 4.29
CA LEU A 63 -3.14 -3.20 5.21
C LEU A 63 -3.87 -4.53 4.96
N GLU A 64 -5.18 -4.47 4.69
CA GLU A 64 -5.98 -5.65 4.32
C GLU A 64 -5.49 -6.30 3.03
N GLU A 65 -5.22 -5.50 1.99
CA GLU A 65 -4.68 -5.98 0.71
C GLU A 65 -3.27 -6.60 0.87
N MET A 66 -2.42 -5.99 1.70
CA MET A 66 -1.10 -6.52 2.01
C MET A 66 -1.18 -7.84 2.80
N ALA A 67 -2.09 -7.92 3.77
CA ALA A 67 -2.34 -9.15 4.53
C ALA A 67 -2.80 -10.29 3.62
N LEU A 68 -3.74 -10.01 2.72
CA LEU A 68 -4.23 -10.97 1.74
C LEU A 68 -3.12 -11.44 0.79
N THR A 69 -2.31 -10.52 0.28
CA THR A 69 -1.16 -10.85 -0.59
C THR A 69 -0.13 -11.72 0.13
N SER A 70 0.18 -11.39 1.38
CA SER A 70 1.07 -12.17 2.23
C SER A 70 0.54 -13.59 2.47
N GLN A 71 -0.76 -13.72 2.69
CA GLN A 71 -1.41 -15.02 2.87
C GLN A 71 -1.31 -15.88 1.60
N ILE A 72 -1.62 -15.31 0.43
CA ILE A 72 -1.50 -16.00 -0.86
C ILE A 72 -0.06 -16.49 -1.10
N ALA A 73 0.94 -15.67 -0.78
CA ALA A 73 2.34 -16.04 -0.92
C ALA A 73 2.71 -17.23 -0.01
N LYS A 74 2.26 -17.21 1.25
CA LYS A 74 2.47 -18.32 2.19
C LYS A 74 1.79 -19.60 1.70
N ASP A 75 0.54 -19.52 1.26
CA ASP A 75 -0.21 -20.67 0.77
C ASP A 75 0.45 -21.26 -0.48
N GLY A 76 0.93 -20.41 -1.39
CA GLY A 76 1.71 -20.83 -2.56
C GLY A 76 2.96 -21.61 -2.18
N GLN A 77 3.70 -21.16 -1.16
CA GLN A 77 4.89 -21.88 -0.66
C GLN A 77 4.53 -23.23 -0.04
N ILE A 78 3.47 -23.29 0.77
CA ILE A 78 2.99 -24.54 1.39
C ILE A 78 2.57 -25.54 0.30
N MET A 79 1.84 -25.08 -0.72
CA MET A 79 1.40 -25.92 -1.83
C MET A 79 2.59 -26.41 -2.67
N ALA A 80 3.58 -25.55 -2.92
CA ALA A 80 4.80 -25.92 -3.62
C ALA A 80 5.61 -26.98 -2.85
N GLU A 81 5.76 -26.82 -1.54
CA GLU A 81 6.47 -27.78 -0.69
C GLU A 81 5.70 -29.11 -0.58
N ARG A 82 4.38 -29.06 -0.45
CA ARG A 82 3.55 -30.28 -0.49
C ARG A 82 3.70 -31.01 -1.82
N ALA A 83 3.67 -30.30 -2.94
CA ALA A 83 3.89 -30.88 -4.25
C ALA A 83 5.30 -31.47 -4.39
N ARG A 84 6.33 -30.82 -3.83
CA ARG A 84 7.70 -31.35 -3.78
C ARG A 84 7.74 -32.68 -3.03
N ARG A 85 7.18 -32.73 -1.81
CA ARG A 85 7.12 -33.94 -0.99
C ARG A 85 6.44 -35.09 -1.72
N GLN A 86 5.27 -34.86 -2.32
CA GLN A 86 4.58 -35.89 -3.11
C GLN A 86 5.42 -36.43 -4.30
N ARG A 87 6.19 -35.56 -4.97
CA ARG A 87 7.11 -36.00 -6.04
C ARG A 87 8.25 -36.85 -5.50
N CYS A 88 8.76 -36.51 -4.32
CA CYS A 88 9.83 -37.25 -3.63
C CYS A 88 9.34 -38.59 -3.09
N ASP A 89 8.13 -38.64 -2.53
CA ASP A 89 7.51 -39.89 -2.07
C ASP A 89 7.33 -40.88 -3.24
N ARG A 90 6.99 -40.37 -4.43
CA ARG A 90 6.84 -41.20 -5.64
C ARG A 90 8.16 -41.56 -6.32
N LYS A 91 9.14 -40.66 -6.32
CA LYS A 91 10.45 -40.82 -6.98
C LYS A 91 11.56 -40.25 -6.08
N PRO A 92 12.07 -41.04 -5.11
CA PRO A 92 12.99 -40.54 -4.09
C PRO A 92 14.37 -40.16 -4.64
N ASP A 93 14.76 -40.71 -5.79
CA ASP A 93 16.12 -40.55 -6.33
C ASP A 93 16.37 -39.16 -6.93
N ARG A 94 15.33 -38.33 -7.05
CA ARG A 94 15.44 -36.99 -7.65
C ARG A 94 16.35 -36.07 -6.83
N ARG A 95 17.13 -35.26 -7.54
CA ARG A 95 18.05 -34.27 -6.93
C ARG A 95 17.33 -33.26 -6.01
N GLU A 96 16.08 -32.91 -6.32
CA GLU A 96 15.24 -31.99 -5.52
C GLU A 96 14.83 -32.56 -4.13
N CYS A 97 14.97 -33.88 -3.93
CA CYS A 97 14.57 -34.61 -2.73
C CYS A 97 15.73 -34.83 -1.74
N ARG A 98 16.97 -34.56 -2.17
CA ARG A 98 18.17 -34.67 -1.33
C ARG A 98 18.53 -33.36 -0.60
N ARG A 99 17.63 -32.37 -0.67
CA ARG A 99 17.75 -31.05 -0.03
C ARG A 99 16.64 -30.86 0.99
#